data_AF-A0A9D8AP34-F1
#
_entry.id   AF-A0A9D8AP34-F1
#
_cell.length_a   1.000
_cell.length_b   1.000
_cell.length_c   1.000
_cell.angle_alpha   90.00
_cell.angle_beta   90.00
_cell.angle_gamma   90.00
#
_symmetry.space_group_name_H-M   'P 1'
#
loop_
_entity.id
_entity.type
_entity.pdbx_description
1 polymer ?
#
loop_
_entity_poly.entity_id
_entity_poly.type
_entity_poly.pdbx_seq_one_letter_code
_entity_poly.pdbx_strand_id
1 'polypeptide(L)'
;MPNNLNKYFWDSPIETFSPEFRLIRILEYASFPDLFLYPFDNFKILLEKIELDRYRIPESRKILMECIKPFLANSSSLDEAIKRYVESVIQRKWAEMR
;
A
#
# COMPACT_ATOMS: atom_id res chain seq x y z
N MET A 1 -3.52 18.30 10.83
CA MET A 1 -3.63 17.36 11.96
C MET A 1 -2.39 16.47 11.92
N PRO A 2 -1.69 16.20 13.02
CA PRO A 2 -0.48 15.38 12.93
C PRO A 2 -0.89 14.00 12.40
N ASN A 3 -0.19 13.57 11.35
CA ASN A 3 -0.31 12.30 10.63
C ASN A 3 -0.08 11.12 11.57
N ASN A 4 -1.03 10.85 12.47
CA ASN A 4 -0.75 9.99 13.60
C ASN A 4 -1.12 8.54 13.28
N LEU A 5 -0.24 7.88 12.52
CA LEU A 5 -0.30 6.45 12.32
C LEU A 5 -0.16 5.66 13.63
N ASN A 6 0.28 6.27 14.75
CA ASN A 6 0.36 5.59 16.06
C ASN A 6 -0.98 5.00 16.52
N LYS A 7 -2.12 5.50 16.03
CA LYS A 7 -3.44 4.91 16.36
C LYS A 7 -3.58 3.44 15.91
N TYR A 8 -2.70 2.96 15.03
CA TYR A 8 -2.63 1.56 14.59
C TYR A 8 -1.64 0.69 15.39
N PHE A 9 -1.00 1.27 16.41
CA PHE A 9 0.00 0.62 17.24
C PHE A 9 -0.41 0.75 18.71
N TRP A 10 -1.22 -0.19 19.19
CA TRP A 10 -1.76 -0.15 20.55
C TRP A 10 -0.79 -0.66 21.62
N ASP A 11 0.24 -1.42 21.23
CA ASP A 11 1.18 -2.04 22.16
C ASP A 11 2.35 -1.09 22.54
N SER A 12 2.74 -0.18 21.66
CA SER A 12 3.89 0.73 21.81
C SER A 12 3.90 1.81 20.71
N PRO A 13 4.70 2.90 20.85
CA PRO A 13 4.91 3.86 19.76
C PRO A 13 5.39 3.20 18.46
N ILE A 14 5.03 3.78 17.31
CA ILE A 14 5.37 3.23 15.98
C ILE A 14 6.88 3.08 15.79
N GLU A 15 7.67 3.98 16.37
CA GLU A 15 9.13 4.02 16.28
C GLU A 15 9.79 2.79 16.92
N THR A 16 9.11 2.10 17.83
CA THR A 16 9.60 0.89 18.51
C THR A 16 9.64 -0.33 17.58
N PHE A 17 8.82 -0.35 16.53
CA PHE A 17 8.68 -1.52 15.65
C PHE A 17 9.61 -1.48 14.45
N SER A 18 9.92 -2.63 13.83
CA SER A 18 10.66 -2.66 12.56
C SER A 18 9.83 -2.05 11.41
N PRO A 19 10.47 -1.50 10.36
CA PRO A 19 9.76 -0.97 9.20
C PRO A 19 8.80 -1.98 8.55
N GLU A 20 9.20 -3.26 8.44
CA GLU A 20 8.32 -4.33 7.93
C GLU A 20 7.05 -4.45 8.78
N PHE A 21 7.21 -4.55 10.10
CA PHE A 21 6.07 -4.69 11.01
C PHE A 21 5.15 -3.48 10.96
N ARG A 22 5.73 -2.27 10.82
CA ARG A 22 4.95 -1.06 10.63
C ARG A 22 4.09 -1.15 9.37
N LEU A 23 4.67 -1.54 8.23
CA LEU A 23 3.91 -1.67 6.99
C LEU A 23 2.80 -2.73 7.12
N ILE A 24 3.10 -3.88 7.71
CA ILE A 24 2.11 -4.94 7.95
C ILE A 24 0.93 -4.40 8.75
N ARG A 25 1.17 -3.74 9.89
CA ARG A 25 0.10 -3.16 10.73
C ARG A 25 -0.73 -2.13 9.96
N ILE A 26 -0.08 -1.28 9.16
CA ILE A 26 -0.79 -0.33 8.30
C ILE A 26 -1.65 -1.06 7.28
N LEU A 27 -1.13 -2.10 6.62
CA LEU A 27 -1.89 -2.91 5.68
C LEU A 27 -3.02 -3.70 6.35
N GLU A 28 -2.90 -4.09 7.61
CA GLU A 28 -3.97 -4.78 8.34
C GLU A 28 -5.08 -3.82 8.78
N TYR A 29 -4.74 -2.67 9.36
CA TYR A 29 -5.68 -1.87 10.14
C TYR A 29 -5.93 -0.46 9.64
N ALA A 30 -5.05 0.09 8.77
CA ALA A 30 -5.20 1.47 8.36
C ALA A 30 -6.50 1.71 7.59
N SER A 31 -7.11 2.88 7.81
CA SER A 31 -8.17 3.34 6.93
C SER A 31 -7.56 3.62 5.54
N PHE A 32 -8.37 3.59 4.49
CA PHE A 32 -7.84 3.83 3.15
C PHE A 32 -7.13 5.18 3.01
N PRO A 33 -7.66 6.31 3.52
CA PRO A 33 -6.92 7.58 3.53
C PRO A 33 -5.60 7.54 4.31
N ASP A 34 -5.56 6.85 5.44
CA ASP A 34 -4.34 6.79 6.27
C ASP A 34 -3.22 5.97 5.62
N LEU A 35 -3.53 5.07 4.68
CA LEU A 35 -2.53 4.33 3.91
C LEU A 35 -1.57 5.28 3.16
N PHE A 36 -2.08 6.42 2.68
CA PHE A 36 -1.30 7.43 1.95
C PHE A 36 -0.35 8.24 2.84
N LEU A 37 -0.50 8.13 4.16
CA LEU A 37 0.39 8.80 5.11
C LEU A 37 1.66 8.00 5.39
N TYR A 38 1.70 6.72 4.99
CA TYR A 38 2.89 5.90 5.17
C TYR A 38 3.99 6.30 4.16
N PRO A 39 5.27 6.42 4.58
CA PRO A 39 6.34 6.83 3.68
C PRO A 39 6.46 5.93 2.45
N PHE A 40 6.33 6.53 1.27
CA PHE A 40 6.26 5.79 0.01
C PHE A 40 7.55 5.03 -0.33
N ASP A 41 8.73 5.60 -0.06
CA ASP A 41 10.00 4.91 -0.31
C ASP A 41 10.11 3.60 0.49
N ASN A 42 9.70 3.63 1.76
CA ASN A 42 9.62 2.44 2.59
C ASN A 42 8.57 1.46 2.07
N PHE A 43 7.40 1.98 1.69
CA PHE A 43 6.31 1.17 1.15
C PHE A 43 6.78 0.35 -0.06
N LYS A 44 7.41 1.00 -1.03
CA LYS A 44 7.93 0.40 -2.26
C LYS A 44 8.91 -0.74 -1.97
N ILE A 45 9.91 -0.49 -1.12
CA ILE A 45 10.96 -1.47 -0.81
C ILE A 45 10.40 -2.67 -0.04
N LEU A 46 9.50 -2.41 0.92
CA LEU A 46 9.01 -3.44 1.84
C LEU A 46 7.91 -4.30 1.19
N LEU A 47 7.05 -3.71 0.37
CA LEU A 47 5.96 -4.45 -0.29
C LEU A 47 6.49 -5.53 -1.25
N GLU A 48 7.67 -5.35 -1.83
CA GLU A 48 8.32 -6.41 -2.63
C GLU A 48 8.77 -7.61 -1.80
N LYS A 49 9.05 -7.42 -0.51
CA LYS A 49 9.62 -8.43 0.39
C LYS A 49 8.58 -9.17 1.24
N ILE A 50 7.41 -8.58 1.44
CA ILE A 50 6.38 -9.12 2.32
C ILE A 50 5.51 -10.13 1.58
N GLU A 51 5.37 -11.33 2.14
CA GLU A 51 4.37 -12.31 1.70
C GLU A 51 3.00 -11.95 2.30
N LEU A 52 2.17 -11.24 1.54
CA LEU A 52 0.89 -10.67 2.02
C LEU A 52 -0.09 -11.72 2.58
N ASP A 53 -0.03 -12.96 2.10
CA ASP A 53 -0.90 -14.05 2.54
C ASP A 53 -0.62 -14.58 3.94
N ARG A 54 0.54 -14.24 4.52
CA ARG A 54 0.87 -14.62 5.90
C ARG A 54 0.21 -13.75 6.97
N TYR A 55 -0.44 -12.66 6.57
CA TYR A 55 -0.94 -11.62 7.47
C TYR A 55 -2.46 -11.44 7.34
N ARG A 56 -3.07 -10.78 8.33
CA ARG A 56 -4.53 -10.56 8.37
C ARG A 56 -4.94 -9.35 7.54
N ILE A 57 -4.34 -9.21 6.36
CA ILE A 57 -4.60 -8.11 5.43
C ILE A 57 -5.91 -8.41 4.69
N PRO A 58 -6.87 -7.46 4.61
CA PRO A 58 -8.09 -7.64 3.86
C PRO A 58 -7.82 -8.03 2.39
N GLU A 59 -8.58 -8.98 1.86
CA GLU A 59 -8.36 -9.53 0.52
C GLU A 59 -8.38 -8.46 -0.59
N SER A 60 -9.33 -7.52 -0.51
CA SER A 60 -9.40 -6.39 -1.43
C SER A 60 -8.12 -5.53 -1.45
N ARG A 61 -7.47 -5.40 -0.29
CA ARG A 61 -6.21 -4.68 -0.16
C ARG A 61 -5.06 -5.48 -0.75
N LYS A 62 -5.00 -6.79 -0.51
CA LYS A 62 -3.99 -7.66 -1.14
C LYS A 62 -4.07 -7.56 -2.66
N ILE A 63 -5.28 -7.69 -3.22
CA ILE A 63 -5.54 -7.55 -4.66
C ILE A 63 -5.04 -6.19 -5.16
N LEU A 64 -5.36 -5.10 -4.44
CA LEU A 64 -4.88 -3.77 -4.79
C LEU A 64 -3.34 -3.71 -4.78
N MET A 65 -2.69 -4.24 -3.74
CA MET A 65 -1.23 -4.24 -3.62
C MET A 65 -0.57 -4.98 -4.79
N GLU A 66 -1.06 -6.18 -5.14
CA GLU A 66 -0.58 -6.95 -6.28
C GLU A 66 -0.80 -6.22 -7.61
N CYS A 67 -1.95 -5.57 -7.77
CA CYS A 67 -2.27 -4.81 -8.98
C CYS A 67 -1.37 -3.57 -9.15
N ILE A 68 -1.02 -2.88 -8.08
CA ILE A 68 -0.18 -1.67 -8.15
C ILE A 68 1.31 -1.97 -8.15
N LYS A 69 1.73 -3.17 -7.70
CA LYS A 69 3.15 -3.57 -7.59
C LYS A 69 3.98 -3.27 -8.84
N PRO A 70 3.53 -3.55 -10.08
CA PRO A 70 4.29 -3.23 -11.30
C PRO A 70 4.52 -1.73 -11.54
N PHE A 71 3.71 -0.87 -10.93
CA PHE A 71 3.75 0.58 -11.13
C PHE A 71 4.57 1.32 -10.07
N LEU A 72 4.90 0.66 -8.94
CA LEU A 72 5.65 1.27 -7.84
C LEU A 72 7.05 1.71 -8.24
N ALA A 73 7.71 0.96 -9.13
CA ALA A 73 9.05 1.26 -9.62
C ALA A 73 9.15 2.67 -10.24
N ASN A 74 8.11 3.07 -10.98
CA ASN A 74 8.05 4.28 -11.78
C ASN A 74 7.08 5.34 -11.23
N SER A 75 6.72 5.23 -9.94
CA SER A 75 5.88 6.21 -9.25
C SER A 75 6.68 6.93 -8.17
N SER A 76 6.25 8.15 -7.84
CA SER A 76 6.79 8.98 -6.75
C SER A 76 5.91 8.94 -5.49
N SER A 77 4.71 8.38 -5.59
CA SER A 77 3.76 8.26 -4.49
C SER A 77 2.79 7.09 -4.70
N LEU A 78 2.06 6.72 -3.65
CA LEU A 78 1.08 5.63 -3.69
C LEU A 78 -0.13 6.00 -4.56
N ASP A 79 -0.59 7.25 -4.50
CA ASP A 79 -1.67 7.76 -5.35
C ASP A 79 -1.28 7.76 -6.82
N GLU A 80 -0.04 8.10 -7.15
CA GLU A 80 0.45 8.00 -8.51
C GLU A 80 0.47 6.54 -9.01
N ALA A 81 0.93 5.60 -8.17
CA ALA A 81 0.93 4.18 -8.52
C ALA A 81 -0.49 3.64 -8.78
N ILE A 82 -1.46 4.02 -7.94
CA ILE A 82 -2.87 3.66 -8.11
C ILE A 82 -3.42 4.28 -9.40
N LYS A 83 -3.14 5.56 -9.65
CA LYS A 83 -3.58 6.25 -10.87
C LYS A 83 -3.07 5.57 -12.13
N ARG A 84 -1.77 5.22 -12.17
CA ARG A 84 -1.16 4.50 -13.29
C ARG A 84 -1.80 3.13 -13.51
N TYR A 85 -2.12 2.41 -12.43
CA TYR A 85 -2.87 1.17 -12.53
C TYR A 85 -4.26 1.39 -13.15
N VAL A 86 -5.03 2.37 -12.67
CA VAL A 86 -6.36 2.70 -13.21
C VAL A 86 -6.29 3.06 -14.69
N GLU A 87 -5.34 3.90 -15.09
CA GLU A 87 -5.10 4.25 -16.49
C GLU A 87 -4.82 3.01 -17.35
N SER A 88 -4.01 2.08 -16.84
CA SER A 88 -3.70 0.82 -17.54
C SER A 88 -4.94 -0.08 -17.71
N VAL A 89 -5.88 -0.06 -16.77
CA VAL A 89 -7.14 -0.83 -16.84
C VAL A 89 -8.07 -0.21 -17.88
N ILE A 90 -8.19 1.12 -17.87
CA ILE A 90 -9.02 1.85 -18.85
C ILE A 90 -8.52 1.59 -20.28
N GLN A 91 -7.20 1.70 -20.49
CA GLN A 91 -6.59 1.45 -21.81
C GLN A 91 -6.84 0.02 -22.31
N ARG A 92 -6.69 -0.99 -21.43
CA ARG A 92 -6.97 -2.39 -21.78
C ARG A 92 -8.42 -2.59 -22.19
N LYS A 93 -9.37 -2.08 -21.41
CA LYS A 93 -10.80 -2.17 -21.73
C LYS A 93 -11.14 -1.48 -23.05
N TRP A 94 -10.51 -0.34 -23.34
CA TRP A 94 -10.72 0.36 -24.61
C TRP A 94 -10.19 -0.40 -25.81
N ALA A 95 -9.09 -1.14 -25.65
CA ALA A 95 -8.55 -2.00 -26.70
C ALA A 95 -9.45 -3.21 -26.97
N GLU A 96 -10.09 -3.78 -25.94
CA GLU A 96 -11.03 -4.92 -26.07
C GLU A 96 -12.36 -4.55 -26.76
N MET A 97 -12.74 -3.27 -26.76
CA MET A 97 -13.97 -2.78 -27.41
C MET A 97 -13.78 -2.40 -28.89
N ARG A 98 -12.55 -2.45 -29.42
CA ARG A 98 -12.23 -2.17 -30.82
C ARG A 98 -12.07 -3.46 -31.61
#